data_AF-A0A819Z1D9-F1
#
_entry.id   AF-A0A819Z1D9-F1
#
_cell.length_a   1.000
_cell.length_b   1.000
_cell.length_c   1.000
_cell.angle_alpha   90.00
_cell.angle_beta   90.00
_cell.angle_gamma   90.00
#
_symmetry.space_group_name_H-M   'P 1'
#
loop_
_entity.id
_entity.type
_entity.pdbx_description
1 polymer ?
#
loop_
_entity_poly.entity_id
_entity_poly.type
_entity_poly.pdbx_seq_one_letter_code
_entity_poly.pdbx_strand_id
1 'polypeptide(L)'
;MANRPSRSRTTEDDAVKLIEAQGYKKTNFFLHGRSVYYNPHKPKNMQYITYDKDGHNGGIWKAGNKQWVEKGGRSASRSGTYDENLEKIKD
;
A
#
# COMPACT_ATOMS: atom_id res chain seq x y z
N MET A 1 8.87 -16.62 20.66
CA MET A 1 9.56 -15.58 19.88
C MET A 1 9.06 -15.64 18.45
N ALA A 2 8.41 -14.61 17.93
CA ALA A 2 7.93 -14.62 16.54
C ALA A 2 9.13 -14.55 15.60
N ASN A 3 9.35 -15.63 14.85
CA ASN A 3 10.40 -15.78 13.86
C ASN A 3 10.08 -14.84 12.68
N ARG A 4 10.48 -13.56 12.76
CA ARG A 4 10.35 -12.62 11.64
C ARG A 4 11.44 -12.97 10.62
N PRO A 5 11.11 -13.55 9.45
CA PRO A 5 12.13 -13.91 8.48
C PRO A 5 12.91 -12.67 8.04
N SER A 6 14.22 -12.85 7.92
CA SER A 6 15.15 -11.92 7.28
C SER A 6 14.56 -11.40 5.96
N ARG A 7 14.60 -10.07 5.78
CA ARG A 7 14.06 -9.24 4.69
C ARG A 7 14.32 -9.80 3.27
N SER A 8 13.52 -10.77 2.85
CA SER A 8 13.30 -11.08 1.44
C SER A 8 12.51 -9.91 0.87
N ARG A 9 12.99 -9.27 -0.22
CA ARG A 9 12.19 -8.27 -0.94
C ARG A 9 10.98 -8.99 -1.51
N THR A 10 9.84 -8.96 -0.83
CA THR A 10 8.55 -9.38 -1.39
C THR A 10 8.42 -8.68 -2.73
N THR A 11 8.32 -9.47 -3.80
CA THR A 11 8.25 -8.90 -5.14
C THR A 11 6.94 -8.13 -5.29
N GLU A 12 6.89 -7.17 -6.21
CA GLU A 12 5.63 -6.43 -6.47
C GLU A 12 4.50 -7.41 -6.83
N ASP A 13 4.79 -8.49 -7.55
CA ASP A 13 3.82 -9.53 -7.91
C ASP A 13 3.27 -10.28 -6.68
N ASP A 14 4.14 -10.70 -5.76
CA ASP A 14 3.73 -11.36 -4.51
C ASP A 14 2.89 -10.42 -3.64
N ALA A 15 3.32 -9.16 -3.49
CA ALA A 15 2.58 -8.17 -2.73
C ALA A 15 1.18 -7.95 -3.33
N VAL A 16 1.08 -7.85 -4.66
CA VAL A 16 -0.20 -7.66 -5.37
C VAL A 16 -1.13 -8.85 -5.13
N LYS A 17 -0.64 -10.08 -5.22
CA LYS A 17 -1.45 -11.28 -4.92
C LYS A 17 -2.00 -11.26 -3.50
N LEU A 18 -1.17 -10.88 -2.52
CA LEU A 18 -1.59 -10.76 -1.13
C LEU A 18 -2.69 -9.71 -0.96
N ILE A 19 -2.57 -8.56 -1.61
CA ILE A 19 -3.57 -7.51 -1.45
C ILE A 19 -4.88 -7.81 -2.18
N GLU A 20 -4.81 -8.46 -3.33
CA GLU A 20 -5.99 -8.94 -4.04
C GLU A 20 -6.73 -9.98 -3.21
N ALA A 21 -6.01 -10.87 -2.51
CA ALA A 21 -6.60 -11.79 -1.54
C ALA A 21 -7.26 -11.07 -0.34
N GLN A 22 -6.78 -9.87 0.03
CA GLN A 22 -7.43 -9.01 1.02
C GLN A 22 -8.64 -8.21 0.46
N GLY A 23 -9.02 -8.43 -0.80
CA GLY A 23 -10.18 -7.82 -1.44
C GLY A 23 -9.92 -6.46 -2.08
N TYR A 24 -8.65 -6.03 -2.20
CA TYR A 24 -8.32 -4.87 -3.01
C TYR A 24 -8.38 -5.21 -4.49
N LYS A 25 -8.95 -4.31 -5.28
CA LYS A 25 -9.04 -4.47 -6.73
C LYS A 25 -8.18 -3.43 -7.41
N LYS A 26 -7.43 -3.86 -8.43
CA LYS A 26 -6.68 -2.94 -9.29
C LYS A 26 -7.62 -1.94 -9.94
N THR A 27 -7.25 -0.67 -9.90
CA THR A 27 -7.99 0.41 -10.56
C THR A 27 -7.26 0.86 -11.82
N ASN A 28 -7.93 1.68 -12.63
CA ASN A 28 -7.32 2.33 -13.80
C ASN A 28 -6.51 3.58 -13.44
N PHE A 29 -6.40 3.91 -12.15
CA PHE A 29 -5.64 5.06 -11.70
C PHE A 29 -4.18 4.69 -11.47
N PHE A 30 -3.31 5.64 -11.79
CA PHE A 30 -1.88 5.52 -11.57
C PHE A 30 -1.38 6.66 -10.69
N LEU A 31 -0.56 6.31 -9.71
CA LEU A 31 0.05 7.26 -8.79
C LEU A 31 1.56 7.16 -8.94
N HIS A 32 2.18 8.25 -9.41
CA HIS A 32 3.57 8.25 -9.86
C HIS A 32 3.91 7.12 -10.86
N GLY A 33 2.97 6.68 -11.69
CA GLY A 33 3.18 5.56 -12.63
C GLY A 33 3.02 4.17 -12.02
N ARG A 34 2.44 4.04 -10.82
CA ARG A 34 2.11 2.76 -10.18
C ARG A 34 0.61 2.57 -10.12
N SER A 35 0.14 1.33 -10.30
CA SER A 35 -1.29 1.05 -10.20
C SER A 35 -1.80 1.30 -8.78
N VAL A 36 -2.95 1.96 -8.69
CA VAL A 36 -3.67 2.13 -7.43
C VAL A 36 -4.65 0.98 -7.27
N TYR A 37 -4.71 0.41 -6.08
CA TYR A 37 -5.68 -0.61 -5.71
C TYR A 37 -6.69 -0.03 -4.74
N TYR A 38 -7.96 -0.44 -4.87
CA TYR A 38 -9.07 0.08 -4.09
C TYR A 38 -9.85 -1.03 -3.38
N ASN A 39 -10.19 -0.81 -2.11
CA ASN A 39 -11.09 -1.66 -1.34
C ASN A 39 -12.11 -0.79 -0.57
N PRO A 40 -13.40 -0.81 -0.95
CA PRO A 40 -14.43 -0.01 -0.29
C PRO A 40 -14.71 -0.45 1.15
N HIS A 41 -14.42 -1.71 1.49
CA HIS A 41 -14.70 -2.30 2.80
C HIS A 41 -13.62 -1.98 3.85
N LYS A 42 -12.51 -1.35 3.44
CA LYS A 42 -11.45 -0.92 4.35
C LYS A 42 -11.74 0.49 4.90
N PRO A 43 -11.17 0.86 6.06
CA PRO A 43 -11.30 2.20 6.62
C PRO A 43 -10.95 3.29 5.59
N LYS A 44 -11.62 4.45 5.63
CA LYS A 44 -11.47 5.53 4.63
C LYS A 44 -10.03 5.93 4.33
N ASN A 45 -9.15 5.85 5.32
CA ASN A 45 -7.73 6.17 5.24
C ASN A 45 -6.87 5.05 4.62
N MET A 46 -7.44 3.87 4.37
CA MET A 46 -6.79 2.71 3.74
C MET A 46 -7.50 2.25 2.47
N GLN A 47 -8.61 2.88 2.08
CA GLN A 47 -9.38 2.44 0.93
C GLN A 47 -8.56 2.39 -0.35
N TYR A 48 -7.54 3.24 -0.48
CA TYR A 48 -6.65 3.28 -1.64
C TYR A 48 -5.24 2.97 -1.22
N ILE A 49 -4.56 2.12 -2.00
CA ILE A 49 -3.16 1.78 -1.79
C ILE A 49 -2.36 1.79 -3.08
N THR A 50 -1.06 1.98 -2.98
CA THR A 50 -0.09 1.77 -4.06
C THR A 50 1.19 1.18 -3.49
N TYR A 51 1.85 0.36 -4.30
CA TYR A 51 3.12 -0.28 -3.95
C TYR A 51 4.21 0.79 -3.70
N ASP A 52 5.00 0.60 -2.64
CA ASP A 52 6.11 1.49 -2.27
C ASP A 52 7.43 0.98 -2.85
N LYS A 53 7.83 1.55 -3.99
CA LYS A 53 9.09 1.20 -4.65
C LYS A 53 10.32 1.63 -3.84
N ASP A 54 10.21 2.73 -3.10
CA ASP A 54 11.39 3.39 -2.53
C ASP A 54 11.97 2.55 -1.39
N GLY A 55 11.17 1.71 -0.73
CA GLY A 55 11.61 0.63 0.16
C GLY A 55 12.48 1.05 1.35
N HIS A 56 12.77 2.35 1.50
CA HIS A 56 13.81 2.88 2.37
C HIS A 56 13.59 2.56 3.85
N ASN A 57 12.37 2.16 4.26
CA ASN A 57 12.02 1.85 5.65
C ASN A 57 11.24 0.54 5.82
N GLY A 58 11.30 -0.38 4.85
CA GLY A 58 10.58 -1.67 4.92
C GLY A 58 9.07 -1.59 4.64
N GLY A 59 8.59 -0.43 4.18
CA GLY A 59 7.24 -0.28 3.65
C GLY A 59 7.09 -0.90 2.28
N ILE A 60 6.03 -1.69 2.10
CA ILE A 60 5.63 -2.31 0.83
C ILE A 60 4.42 -1.60 0.25
N TRP A 61 3.56 -1.01 1.09
CA TRP A 61 2.35 -0.32 0.68
C TRP A 61 2.28 1.10 1.25
N LYS A 62 1.85 2.04 0.43
CA LYS A 62 1.40 3.37 0.86
C LYS A 62 -0.12 3.37 0.79
N ALA A 63 -0.80 3.74 1.87
CA ALA A 63 -2.26 3.84 1.90
C ALA A 63 -2.74 5.28 2.10
N GLY A 64 -3.93 5.55 1.59
CA GLY A 64 -4.59 6.84 1.76
C GLY A 64 -6.08 6.78 1.46
N ASN A 65 -6.69 7.95 1.56
CA ASN A 65 -8.09 8.17 1.21
C ASN A 65 -8.24 8.60 -0.26
N LYS A 66 -9.49 8.83 -0.68
CA LYS A 66 -9.79 9.32 -2.03
C LYS A 66 -9.03 10.61 -2.36
N GLN A 67 -8.98 11.55 -1.41
CA GLN A 67 -8.33 12.85 -1.60
C GLN A 67 -6.82 12.71 -1.85
N TRP A 68 -6.18 11.69 -1.26
CA TRP A 68 -4.77 11.39 -1.51
C TRP A 68 -4.51 10.98 -2.96
N VAL A 69 -5.38 10.15 -3.53
CA VAL A 69 -5.30 9.77 -4.95
C VAL A 69 -5.55 10.98 -5.84
N GLU A 70 -6.57 11.79 -5.55
CA GLU A 70 -6.90 13.01 -6.29
C GLU A 70 -5.78 14.06 -6.26
N LYS A 71 -5.07 14.16 -5.13
CA LYS A 71 -3.92 15.07 -4.95
C LYS A 71 -2.59 14.49 -5.45
N GLY A 72 -2.61 13.32 -6.10
CA GLY A 72 -1.43 12.72 -6.70
C GLY A 72 -0.42 12.17 -5.69
N GLY A 73 -0.88 11.66 -4.54
CA GLY A 73 -0.03 10.91 -3.62
C GLY A 73 0.77 11.71 -2.60
N ARG A 74 0.45 12.99 -2.41
CA ARG A 74 1.17 13.88 -1.49
C ARG A 74 1.20 13.36 -0.05
N SER A 75 2.35 13.48 0.60
CA SER A 75 2.58 12.96 1.96
C SER A 75 1.59 13.48 3.00
N ALA A 76 1.17 14.75 2.90
CA ALA A 76 0.21 15.37 3.82
C ALA A 76 -1.21 14.76 3.78
N SER A 77 -1.50 13.91 2.79
CA SER A 77 -2.77 13.17 2.69
C SER A 77 -2.58 11.66 2.77
N ARG A 78 -1.32 11.20 2.95
CA ARG A 78 -1.01 9.78 3.14
C ARG A 78 -1.38 9.39 4.57
N SER A 79 -1.95 8.20 4.72
CA SER A 79 -2.41 7.70 6.03
C SER A 79 -1.39 6.79 6.72
N GLY A 80 -0.38 6.36 5.99
CA GLY A 80 0.75 5.62 6.52
C GLY A 80 1.55 4.89 5.45
N THR A 81 2.64 4.29 5.92
CA THR A 81 3.45 3.29 5.23
C THR A 81 3.22 1.95 5.92
N TYR A 82 2.97 0.91 5.15
CA TYR A 82 2.53 -0.40 5.62
C TYR A 82 3.42 -1.51 5.08
N ASP A 83 3.50 -2.62 5.80
CA ASP A 83 4.14 -3.84 5.32
C ASP A 83 3.22 -4.63 4.36
N GLU A 84 3.68 -5.81 3.93
CA GLU A 84 2.95 -6.73 3.04
C GLU A 84 1.57 -7.17 3.57
N ASN A 85 1.38 -7.17 4.88
CA ASN A 85 0.15 -7.61 5.54
C ASN A 85 -0.79 -6.43 5.86
N LEU A 86 -0.43 -5.20 5.46
CA LEU A 86 -1.08 -3.94 5.84
C LEU A 86 -0.93 -3.56 7.33
N GLU A 87 0.12 -4.04 8.00
CA GLU A 87 0.47 -3.54 9.33
C GLU A 87 1.20 -2.20 9.20
N LYS A 88 0.78 -1.19 9.98
CA LYS A 88 1.35 0.17 9.88
C LYS A 88 2.78 0.17 10.44
N ILE A 89 3.73 0.61 9.63
CA ILE A 89 5.14 0.78 10.01
C ILE A 89 5.41 2.20 10.50
N LYS A 90 4.98 3.20 9.72
CA LYS A 90 5.18 4.61 10.04
C LYS A 90 4.19 5.53 9.34
N ASP A 91 4.22 6.81 9.69
CA ASP A 91 3.52 7.91 9.01
C ASP A 91 4.54 8.87 8.36
#